data_AF-E3NVG4-F1
#
_entry.id   AF-E3NVG4-F1
#
_cell.length_a   1.000
_cell.length_b   1.000
_cell.length_c   1.000
_cell.angle_alpha   90.00
_cell.angle_beta   90.00
_cell.angle_gamma   90.00
#
_symmetry.space_group_name_H-M   'P 1'
#
loop_
_entity.id
_entity.type
_entity.pdbx_description
1 polymer ?
#
loop_
_entity_poly.entity_id
_entity_poly.type
_entity_poly.pdbx_seq_one_letter_code
_entity_poly.pdbx_strand_id
1 'polypeptide(L)'
;MSNLSMAHLQKFPIKELGTKLWRLAVNSYAFRKSLKLSLEKLGVGIEGWTNGEANGIECGIEMMEKSLPPKETLDPVIFEEERVLFIKAKRRIVERQLKYLAEWRELIGRQSSECDVSSSQVVIQGLNKLKEELSQLENEDGDKQSVVFRQSATQYNQLCAEMRSFLEVAKSAIDDAKSDNGEPNDQSMIIRLARIKSFAMSAENFRISILRKFVSFVDVSMPFVSGLLIVEIAFNEIALKWKQEAKRHHATTSSAFPRYLQTTPTSSGLVSNEVTNWAIRDGSPMPLHLKSAVVRRKLAEIENKNSSSIIEIQWTRAQWKKWYEKNIAKAEQKDFVYRTKTEEEKDEMDIEEFFTNQEQDSQVLPDSDVSMLLEAIEQKKFTLVDEKSRKQSDERYEMAMVWMRYVMSEVGAISIEDATWNQCIDGDQKLFEILASHEGLSDDGEVEDTKVVDVYRNSSLRECRRVALILERLASRTREVLERWPEVVALKT
;
A
#
# COMPACT_ATOMS: atom_id res chain seq x y z
N MET A 1 -24.15 7.76 -19.50
CA MET A 1 -22.97 7.34 -18.72
C MET A 1 -22.31 8.56 -18.07
N SER A 2 -22.91 9.13 -17.03
CA SER A 2 -22.60 10.51 -16.61
C SER A 2 -22.34 10.65 -15.11
N ASN A 3 -21.50 9.80 -14.49
CA ASN A 3 -21.13 9.96 -13.06
C ASN A 3 -19.77 9.34 -12.67
N LEU A 4 -18.78 9.32 -13.56
CA LEU A 4 -17.39 9.07 -13.15
C LEU A 4 -16.62 10.39 -13.23
N SER A 5 -16.62 11.13 -12.13
CA SER A 5 -15.77 12.32 -12.01
C SER A 5 -14.30 11.88 -12.01
N MET A 6 -13.48 12.59 -12.78
CA MET A 6 -12.06 12.30 -13.02
C MET A 6 -11.23 12.28 -11.72
N ALA A 7 -11.67 13.03 -10.69
CA ALA A 7 -11.08 13.02 -9.36
C ALA A 7 -11.31 11.70 -8.59
N HIS A 8 -12.37 10.96 -8.93
CA HIS A 8 -12.63 9.64 -8.34
C HIS A 8 -11.71 8.55 -8.92
N LEU A 9 -11.35 8.61 -10.21
CA LEU A 9 -10.48 7.61 -10.86
C LEU A 9 -9.03 7.63 -10.36
N GLN A 10 -8.54 8.77 -9.86
CA GLN A 10 -7.18 8.93 -9.34
C GLN A 10 -6.96 8.34 -7.94
N LYS A 11 -8.02 7.93 -7.22
CA LYS A 11 -7.96 7.52 -5.81
C LYS A 11 -8.46 6.09 -5.54
N PHE A 12 -8.74 5.27 -6.56
CA PHE A 12 -9.37 3.96 -6.34
C PHE A 12 -8.39 2.91 -5.81
N PRO A 13 -8.79 2.10 -4.80
CA PRO A 13 -8.13 0.83 -4.52
C PRO A 13 -8.22 -0.10 -5.74
N ILE A 14 -7.13 -0.83 -6.01
CA ILE A 14 -6.90 -1.66 -7.21
C ILE A 14 -8.09 -2.56 -7.59
N LYS A 15 -8.81 -3.12 -6.60
CA LYS A 15 -10.00 -3.98 -6.82
C LYS A 15 -11.19 -3.24 -7.45
N GLU A 16 -11.44 -2.01 -7.03
CA GLU A 16 -12.54 -1.18 -7.56
C GLU A 16 -12.17 -0.50 -8.89
N LEU A 17 -10.89 -0.13 -9.04
CA LEU A 17 -10.35 0.35 -10.32
C LEU A 17 -10.44 -0.77 -11.36
N GLY A 18 -10.08 -2.01 -11.00
CA GLY A 18 -10.23 -3.21 -11.82
C GLY A 18 -11.68 -3.37 -12.29
N THR A 19 -12.65 -3.47 -11.38
CA THR A 19 -14.08 -3.65 -11.75
C THR A 19 -14.68 -2.52 -12.60
N LYS A 20 -14.12 -1.29 -12.55
CA LYS A 20 -14.52 -0.19 -13.43
C LYS A 20 -13.74 -0.16 -14.76
N LEU A 21 -12.46 -0.51 -14.76
CA LEU A 21 -11.64 -0.80 -15.95
C LEU A 21 -12.27 -1.89 -16.82
N TRP A 22 -12.81 -2.92 -16.16
CA TRP A 22 -13.63 -4.00 -16.74
C TRP A 22 -14.83 -3.51 -17.55
N ARG A 23 -15.39 -2.33 -17.23
CA ARG A 23 -16.51 -1.72 -17.97
C ARG A 23 -16.06 -0.83 -19.13
N LEU A 24 -14.78 -0.47 -19.20
CA LEU A 24 -14.21 0.43 -20.22
C LEU A 24 -13.43 -0.33 -21.31
N ALA A 25 -12.80 -1.46 -20.98
CA ALA A 25 -12.05 -2.30 -21.93
C ALA A 25 -12.96 -3.27 -22.73
N VAL A 26 -14.09 -2.77 -23.26
CA VAL A 26 -15.18 -3.59 -23.82
C VAL A 26 -14.78 -4.32 -25.12
N ASN A 27 -13.68 -3.93 -25.79
CA ASN A 27 -13.47 -4.28 -27.20
C ASN A 27 -12.52 -5.46 -27.48
N SER A 28 -11.97 -6.15 -26.47
CA SER A 28 -11.15 -7.36 -26.72
C SER A 28 -11.46 -8.49 -25.74
N TYR A 29 -12.12 -9.54 -26.22
CA TYR A 29 -12.41 -10.77 -25.46
C TYR A 29 -11.12 -11.43 -24.93
N ALA A 30 -10.04 -11.40 -25.72
CA ALA A 30 -8.74 -11.95 -25.34
C ALA A 30 -8.11 -11.16 -24.17
N PHE A 31 -8.14 -9.83 -24.25
CA PHE A 31 -7.66 -8.96 -23.17
C PHE A 31 -8.47 -9.14 -21.89
N ARG A 32 -9.80 -9.24 -22.03
CA ARG A 32 -10.73 -9.51 -20.93
C ARG A 32 -10.45 -10.85 -20.24
N LYS A 33 -10.15 -11.91 -21.01
CA LYS A 33 -9.80 -13.22 -20.45
C LYS A 33 -8.47 -13.17 -19.70
N SER A 34 -7.45 -12.52 -20.26
CA SER A 34 -6.14 -12.35 -19.62
C SER A 34 -6.26 -11.56 -18.31
N LEU A 35 -6.90 -10.39 -18.34
CA LEU A 35 -7.12 -9.56 -17.16
C LEU A 35 -7.92 -10.30 -16.07
N LYS A 36 -8.96 -11.07 -16.45
CA LYS A 36 -9.73 -11.87 -15.50
C LYS A 36 -8.88 -12.91 -14.79
N LEU A 37 -8.10 -13.68 -15.55
CA LEU A 37 -7.22 -14.70 -15.00
C LEU A 37 -6.15 -14.09 -14.08
N SER A 38 -5.58 -12.94 -14.44
CA SER A 38 -4.61 -12.23 -13.60
C SER A 38 -5.25 -11.66 -12.34
N LEU A 39 -6.44 -11.05 -12.43
CA LEU A 39 -7.14 -10.48 -11.27
C LEU A 39 -7.72 -11.53 -10.32
N GLU A 40 -8.09 -12.72 -10.81
CA GLU A 40 -8.48 -13.86 -9.97
C GLU A 40 -7.32 -14.30 -9.06
N LYS A 41 -6.06 -14.18 -9.53
CA LYS A 41 -4.85 -14.45 -8.74
C LYS A 41 -4.54 -13.36 -7.71
N LEU A 42 -4.98 -12.12 -7.94
CA LEU A 42 -4.88 -11.00 -6.99
C LEU A 42 -5.67 -11.23 -5.69
N GLY A 43 -6.63 -12.16 -5.71
CA GLY A 43 -7.38 -12.58 -4.52
C GLY A 43 -6.58 -13.46 -3.56
N VAL A 44 -5.41 -13.97 -3.97
CA VAL A 44 -4.65 -15.00 -3.24
C VAL A 44 -3.43 -14.42 -2.51
N GLY A 45 -2.93 -13.23 -2.90
CA GLY A 45 -1.80 -12.58 -2.23
C GLY A 45 -0.94 -11.73 -3.18
N ILE A 46 0.14 -11.16 -2.64
CA ILE A 46 1.14 -10.36 -3.40
C ILE A 46 2.25 -11.27 -3.98
N GLU A 47 2.31 -12.56 -3.61
CA GLU A 47 3.33 -13.49 -4.10
C GLU A 47 2.89 -14.29 -5.35
N GLY A 48 3.86 -14.65 -6.20
CA GLY A 48 3.65 -15.46 -7.42
C GLY A 48 3.51 -14.66 -8.72
N TRP A 49 3.66 -13.33 -8.66
CA TRP A 49 3.69 -12.45 -9.82
C TRP A 49 5.07 -12.41 -10.47
N THR A 50 6.13 -12.73 -9.75
CA THR A 50 7.50 -12.76 -10.31
C THR A 50 7.91 -14.13 -10.83
N ASN A 51 7.50 -15.21 -10.16
CA ASN A 51 7.91 -16.59 -10.46
C ASN A 51 6.68 -17.52 -10.44
N GLY A 52 6.28 -18.04 -11.61
CA GLY A 52 5.16 -18.98 -11.75
C GLY A 52 4.59 -19.02 -13.18
N GLU A 53 3.61 -19.90 -13.41
CA GLU A 53 2.93 -20.05 -14.72
C GLU A 53 2.20 -18.78 -15.20
N ALA A 54 1.99 -17.78 -14.34
CA ALA A 54 1.46 -16.47 -14.70
C ALA A 54 2.37 -15.35 -14.23
N ASN A 55 3.63 -15.39 -14.69
CA ASN A 55 4.58 -14.30 -14.52
C ASN A 55 3.91 -12.95 -14.87
N GLY A 56 3.57 -12.18 -13.84
CA GLY A 56 2.88 -10.91 -13.93
C GLY A 56 3.66 -9.89 -14.73
N ILE A 57 4.99 -9.94 -14.66
CA ILE A 57 5.86 -9.08 -15.46
C ILE A 57 5.66 -9.35 -16.95
N GLU A 58 5.72 -10.62 -17.36
CA GLU A 58 5.56 -11.02 -18.76
C GLU A 58 4.12 -10.78 -19.24
N CYS A 59 3.12 -11.15 -18.44
CA CYS A 59 1.71 -10.92 -18.74
C CYS A 59 1.41 -9.42 -18.90
N GLY A 60 1.92 -8.59 -17.99
CA GLY A 60 1.74 -7.14 -18.02
C GLY A 60 2.39 -6.51 -19.25
N ILE A 61 3.62 -6.90 -19.59
CA ILE A 61 4.31 -6.44 -20.81
C ILE A 61 3.60 -6.90 -22.07
N GLU A 62 3.17 -8.16 -22.15
CA GLU A 62 2.42 -8.68 -23.29
C GLU A 62 1.10 -7.91 -23.48
N MET A 63 0.42 -7.56 -22.38
CA MET A 63 -0.79 -6.74 -22.42
C MET A 63 -0.50 -5.31 -22.89
N MET A 64 0.60 -4.70 -22.43
CA MET A 64 1.04 -3.38 -22.90
C MET A 64 1.39 -3.42 -24.39
N GLU A 65 2.14 -4.42 -24.86
CA GLU A 65 2.50 -4.60 -26.27
C GLU A 65 1.27 -4.78 -27.17
N LYS A 66 0.34 -5.67 -26.78
CA LYS A 66 -0.90 -5.93 -27.53
C LYS A 66 -1.87 -4.76 -27.54
N SER A 67 -1.76 -3.85 -26.56
CA SER A 67 -2.57 -2.65 -26.50
C SER A 67 -2.07 -1.52 -27.40
N LEU A 68 -0.83 -1.59 -27.88
CA LEU A 68 -0.26 -0.57 -28.76
C LEU A 68 -0.84 -0.70 -30.18
N PRO A 69 -1.44 0.37 -30.73
CA PRO A 69 -1.85 0.38 -32.13
C PRO A 69 -0.65 0.20 -33.05
N PRO A 70 -0.79 -0.47 -34.22
CA PRO A 70 0.29 -0.57 -35.20
C PRO A 70 0.81 0.81 -35.62
N LYS A 71 2.09 0.89 -36.01
CA LYS A 71 2.67 2.18 -36.42
C LYS A 71 1.90 2.74 -37.62
N GLU A 72 1.77 4.06 -37.67
CA GLU A 72 1.14 4.80 -38.79
C GLU A 72 -0.35 4.47 -39.02
N THR A 73 -1.03 3.88 -38.03
CA THR A 73 -2.48 3.68 -38.09
C THR A 73 -3.21 4.86 -37.47
N LEU A 74 -4.36 5.22 -38.04
CA LEU A 74 -5.30 6.16 -37.44
C LEU A 74 -6.24 5.42 -36.48
N ASP A 75 -6.72 6.12 -35.45
CA ASP A 75 -7.82 5.62 -34.62
C ASP A 75 -9.03 5.34 -35.52
N PRO A 76 -9.67 4.15 -35.43
CA PRO A 76 -10.80 3.80 -36.28
C PRO A 76 -11.93 4.83 -36.22
N VAL A 77 -12.17 5.43 -35.05
CA VAL A 77 -13.21 6.47 -34.86
C VAL A 77 -12.83 7.75 -35.60
N ILE A 78 -11.57 8.20 -35.48
CA ILE A 78 -11.08 9.38 -36.22
C ILE A 78 -11.13 9.14 -37.73
N PHE A 79 -10.77 7.94 -38.19
CA PHE A 79 -10.82 7.61 -39.61
C PHE A 79 -12.25 7.69 -40.16
N GLU A 80 -13.23 7.17 -39.44
CA GLU A 80 -14.64 7.27 -39.83
C GLU A 80 -15.13 8.73 -39.84
N GLU A 81 -14.76 9.53 -38.82
CA GLU A 81 -15.09 10.96 -38.77
C GLU A 81 -14.49 11.74 -39.95
N GLU A 82 -13.21 11.54 -40.25
CA GLU A 82 -12.52 12.18 -41.38
C GLU A 82 -13.11 11.73 -42.73
N ARG A 83 -13.48 10.46 -42.87
CA ARG A 83 -14.13 9.92 -44.06
C ARG A 83 -15.47 10.59 -44.31
N VAL A 84 -16.31 10.72 -43.29
CA VAL A 84 -17.62 11.40 -43.40
C VAL A 84 -17.44 12.87 -43.74
N LEU A 85 -16.50 13.56 -43.09
CA LEU A 85 -16.19 14.97 -43.40
C LEU A 85 -15.71 15.15 -44.85
N PHE A 86 -14.88 14.23 -45.34
CA PHE A 86 -14.38 14.23 -46.70
C PHE A 86 -15.50 14.03 -47.74
N ILE A 87 -16.42 13.10 -47.50
CA ILE A 87 -17.61 12.88 -48.35
C ILE A 87 -18.45 14.15 -48.39
N LYS A 88 -18.76 14.75 -47.23
CA LYS A 88 -19.51 16.01 -47.13
C LYS A 88 -18.82 17.19 -47.81
N ALA A 89 -17.49 17.26 -47.73
CA ALA A 89 -16.70 18.32 -48.39
C ALA A 89 -16.72 18.15 -49.91
N LYS A 90 -16.49 16.92 -50.41
CA LYS A 90 -16.59 16.60 -51.84
C LYS A 90 -17.97 16.94 -52.39
N ARG A 91 -19.03 16.55 -51.70
CA ARG A 91 -20.42 16.85 -52.10
C ARG A 91 -20.65 18.35 -52.21
N ARG A 92 -20.22 19.13 -51.20
CA ARG A 92 -20.31 20.60 -51.23
C ARG A 92 -19.56 21.22 -52.41
N ILE A 93 -18.41 20.68 -52.80
CA ILE A 93 -17.66 21.16 -53.97
C ILE A 93 -18.45 20.90 -55.25
N VAL A 94 -18.98 19.68 -55.43
CA VAL A 94 -19.79 19.29 -56.60
C VAL A 94 -21.06 20.15 -56.70
N GLU A 95 -21.78 20.33 -55.60
CA GLU A 95 -22.98 21.16 -55.55
C GLU A 95 -22.69 22.64 -55.86
N ARG A 96 -21.56 23.18 -55.39
CA ARG A 96 -21.13 24.54 -55.76
C ARG A 96 -20.81 24.66 -57.24
N GLN A 97 -20.12 23.68 -57.82
CA GLN A 97 -19.82 23.68 -59.25
C GLN A 97 -21.09 23.63 -60.10
N LEU A 98 -22.03 22.76 -59.75
CA LEU A 98 -23.35 22.71 -60.40
C LEU A 98 -24.11 24.02 -60.25
N LYS A 99 -24.09 24.63 -59.05
CA LYS A 99 -24.72 25.93 -58.81
C LYS A 99 -24.12 27.05 -59.69
N TYR A 100 -22.79 27.15 -59.75
CA TYR A 100 -22.14 28.15 -60.60
C TYR A 100 -22.41 27.92 -62.09
N LEU A 101 -22.47 26.66 -62.54
CA LEU A 101 -22.84 26.32 -63.91
C LEU A 101 -24.28 26.70 -64.23
N ALA A 102 -25.20 26.52 -63.29
CA ALA A 102 -26.59 26.93 -63.42
C ALA A 102 -26.72 28.46 -63.48
N GLU A 103 -26.07 29.19 -62.56
CA GLU A 103 -26.06 30.66 -62.55
C GLU A 103 -25.49 31.23 -63.86
N TRP A 104 -24.42 30.66 -64.39
CA TRP A 104 -23.82 31.08 -65.66
C TRP A 104 -24.75 30.83 -66.85
N ARG A 105 -25.45 29.69 -66.88
CA ARG A 105 -26.42 29.38 -67.95
C ARG A 105 -27.71 30.18 -67.85
N GLU A 106 -28.15 30.52 -66.65
CA GLU A 106 -29.25 31.45 -66.45
C GLU A 106 -28.89 32.84 -66.99
N LEU A 107 -27.67 33.32 -66.70
CA LEU A 107 -27.16 34.61 -67.18
C LEU A 107 -27.06 34.69 -68.72
N ILE A 108 -26.48 33.67 -69.36
CA ILE A 108 -26.20 33.70 -70.81
C ILE A 108 -27.38 33.19 -71.65
N GLY A 109 -28.04 32.12 -71.19
CA GLY A 109 -29.03 31.38 -71.97
C GLY A 109 -30.46 31.47 -71.44
N ARG A 110 -30.69 32.09 -70.28
CA ARG A 110 -31.99 32.08 -69.55
C ARG A 110 -32.56 30.66 -69.36
N GLN A 111 -31.68 29.66 -69.27
CA GLN A 111 -32.06 28.28 -69.05
C GLN A 111 -32.15 28.00 -67.55
N SER A 112 -33.21 27.29 -67.14
CA SER A 112 -33.41 26.89 -65.75
C SER A 112 -32.44 25.79 -65.33
N SER A 113 -32.09 25.77 -64.04
CA SER A 113 -31.24 24.76 -63.41
C SER A 113 -31.76 23.32 -63.55
N GLU A 114 -33.06 23.12 -63.81
CA GLU A 114 -33.67 21.81 -64.08
C GLU A 114 -33.13 21.14 -65.35
N CYS A 115 -32.63 21.91 -66.33
CA CYS A 115 -32.06 21.38 -67.57
C CYS A 115 -30.75 20.59 -67.33
N ASP A 116 -30.12 20.75 -66.16
CA ASP A 116 -28.84 20.11 -65.85
C ASP A 116 -28.98 18.61 -65.64
N VAL A 117 -30.12 18.18 -65.08
CA VAL A 117 -30.40 16.77 -64.78
C VAL A 117 -30.50 15.94 -66.06
N SER A 118 -30.99 16.54 -67.14
CA SER A 118 -31.15 15.93 -68.47
C SER A 118 -30.07 16.36 -69.48
N SER A 119 -29.00 17.02 -69.04
CA SER A 119 -27.96 17.53 -69.94
C SER A 119 -27.14 16.40 -70.57
N SER A 120 -26.96 16.45 -71.89
CA SER A 120 -26.09 15.52 -72.64
C SER A 120 -24.60 15.88 -72.53
N GLN A 121 -24.25 16.99 -71.87
CA GLN A 121 -22.88 17.42 -71.73
C GLN A 121 -22.17 16.58 -70.66
N VAL A 122 -21.09 15.90 -71.09
CA VAL A 122 -20.33 14.93 -70.28
C VAL A 122 -19.93 15.46 -68.90
N VAL A 123 -19.55 16.74 -68.80
CA VAL A 123 -19.13 17.37 -67.54
C VAL A 123 -20.31 17.52 -66.56
N ILE A 124 -21.47 17.98 -67.04
CA ILE A 124 -22.67 18.19 -66.20
C ILE A 124 -23.24 16.83 -65.78
N GLN A 125 -23.31 15.89 -66.72
CA GLN A 125 -23.74 14.52 -66.45
C GLN A 125 -22.82 13.84 -65.42
N GLY A 126 -21.49 14.02 -65.55
CA GLY A 126 -20.52 13.50 -64.61
C GLY A 126 -20.66 14.09 -63.20
N LEU A 127 -20.92 15.40 -63.09
CA LEU A 127 -21.14 16.07 -61.81
C LEU A 127 -22.46 15.63 -61.15
N ASN A 128 -23.53 15.45 -61.92
CA ASN A 128 -24.80 14.96 -61.40
C ASN A 128 -24.70 13.49 -60.94
N LYS A 129 -24.01 12.64 -61.72
CA LYS A 129 -23.73 11.26 -61.31
C LYS A 129 -22.91 11.20 -60.03
N LEU A 130 -21.85 12.00 -59.93
CA LEU A 130 -21.01 12.07 -58.73
C LEU A 130 -21.79 12.61 -57.52
N LYS A 131 -22.71 13.56 -57.72
CA LYS A 131 -23.61 14.06 -56.67
C LYS A 131 -24.52 12.95 -56.14
N GLU A 132 -25.10 12.14 -57.03
CA GLU A 132 -25.92 10.98 -56.64
C GLU A 132 -25.10 9.93 -55.89
N GLU A 133 -23.94 9.55 -56.41
CA GLU A 133 -23.01 8.60 -55.75
C GLU A 133 -22.61 9.08 -54.34
N LEU A 134 -22.25 10.36 -54.18
CA LEU A 134 -21.91 10.94 -52.88
C LEU A 134 -23.12 10.99 -51.92
N SER A 135 -24.32 11.21 -52.45
CA SER A 135 -25.55 11.20 -51.64
C SER A 135 -25.91 9.79 -51.15
N GLN A 136 -25.64 8.76 -51.94
CA GLN A 136 -25.82 7.37 -51.55
C GLN A 136 -24.82 7.00 -50.45
N LEU A 137 -23.54 7.36 -50.60
CA LEU A 137 -22.51 7.13 -49.59
C LEU A 137 -22.81 7.84 -48.25
N GLU A 138 -23.36 9.05 -48.31
CA GLU A 138 -23.77 9.77 -47.10
C GLU A 138 -24.98 9.12 -46.41
N ASN A 139 -25.93 8.58 -47.18
CA ASN A 139 -27.08 7.85 -46.65
C ASN A 139 -26.70 6.47 -46.09
N GLU A 140 -25.70 5.80 -46.67
CA GLU A 140 -25.15 4.53 -46.19
C GLU A 140 -24.38 4.70 -44.87
N ASP A 141 -23.63 5.78 -44.72
CA ASP A 141 -22.90 6.11 -43.48
C ASP A 141 -23.85 6.55 -42.35
N GLY A 142 -25.04 7.05 -42.71
CA GLY A 142 -26.14 7.37 -41.81
C GLY A 142 -25.85 8.53 -40.85
N ASP A 143 -26.91 9.09 -40.27
CA ASP A 143 -26.88 10.05 -39.15
C ASP A 143 -26.40 9.38 -37.84
N LYS A 144 -25.35 8.57 -37.90
CA LYS A 144 -24.66 8.05 -36.71
C LYS A 144 -23.99 9.22 -36.03
N GLN A 145 -24.71 9.89 -35.13
CA GLN A 145 -24.12 10.80 -34.15
C GLN A 145 -22.89 10.12 -33.55
N SER A 146 -21.76 10.82 -33.51
CA SER A 146 -20.53 10.29 -32.93
C SER A 146 -20.82 9.82 -31.51
N VAL A 147 -20.80 8.49 -31.31
CA VAL A 147 -21.11 7.88 -30.01
C VAL A 147 -20.01 8.19 -29.00
N VAL A 148 -18.81 8.55 -29.48
CA VAL A 148 -17.62 8.86 -28.69
C VAL A 148 -16.96 10.11 -29.26
N PHE A 149 -16.75 11.12 -28.42
CA PHE A 149 -16.01 12.33 -28.79
C PHE A 149 -14.51 12.04 -28.82
N ARG A 150 -13.86 12.31 -29.97
CA ARG A 150 -12.41 12.25 -30.12
C ARG A 150 -11.80 13.64 -30.23
N GLN A 151 -10.60 13.79 -29.67
CA GLN A 151 -9.74 14.91 -29.98
C GLN A 151 -9.04 14.68 -31.34
N SER A 152 -8.17 15.62 -31.76
CA SER A 152 -7.50 15.57 -33.07
C SER A 152 -6.59 14.34 -33.26
N ALA A 153 -6.40 13.93 -34.52
CA ALA A 153 -5.47 12.86 -34.92
C ALA A 153 -4.03 13.09 -34.41
N THR A 154 -3.61 14.35 -34.27
CA THR A 154 -2.30 14.71 -33.72
C THR A 154 -2.15 14.28 -32.26
N GLN A 155 -3.20 14.39 -31.45
CA GLN A 155 -3.17 13.98 -30.05
C GLN A 155 -3.20 12.45 -29.91
N TYR A 156 -3.89 11.75 -30.81
CA TYR A 156 -3.80 10.29 -30.89
C TYR A 156 -2.37 9.80 -31.21
N ASN A 157 -1.69 10.43 -32.17
CA ASN A 157 -0.31 10.09 -32.50
C ASN A 157 0.65 10.36 -31.32
N GLN A 158 0.44 11.46 -30.59
CA GLN A 158 1.19 11.77 -29.37
C GLN A 158 0.96 10.72 -28.28
N LEU A 159 -0.29 10.31 -28.05
CA LEU A 159 -0.62 9.24 -27.10
C LEU A 159 0.13 7.94 -27.43
N CYS A 160 0.05 7.49 -28.69
CA CYS A 160 0.74 6.29 -29.15
C CYS A 160 2.26 6.38 -28.97
N ALA A 161 2.85 7.56 -29.21
CA ALA A 161 4.27 7.79 -28.99
C ALA A 161 4.65 7.75 -27.50
N GLU A 162 3.87 8.40 -26.62
CA GLU A 162 4.07 8.36 -25.17
C GLU A 162 3.97 6.92 -24.65
N MET A 163 2.95 6.15 -25.05
CA MET A 163 2.80 4.74 -24.65
C MET A 163 3.97 3.86 -25.13
N ARG A 164 4.42 4.02 -26.37
CA ARG A 164 5.59 3.29 -26.90
C ARG A 164 6.86 3.63 -26.12
N SER A 165 7.10 4.91 -25.86
CA SER A 165 8.28 5.35 -25.10
C SER A 165 8.29 4.78 -23.69
N PHE A 166 7.12 4.72 -23.04
CA PHE A 166 7.01 4.21 -21.68
C PHE A 166 7.13 2.67 -21.62
N LEU A 167 6.68 1.96 -22.66
CA LEU A 167 6.91 0.52 -22.77
C LEU A 167 8.40 0.18 -22.77
N GLU A 168 9.23 0.95 -23.47
CA GLU A 168 10.69 0.75 -23.47
C GLU A 168 11.29 1.02 -22.08
N VAL A 169 10.80 2.05 -21.37
CA VAL A 169 11.18 2.30 -19.97
C VAL A 169 10.82 1.12 -19.07
N ALA A 170 9.62 0.56 -19.22
CA ALA A 170 9.17 -0.59 -18.46
C ALA A 170 10.04 -1.84 -18.73
N LYS A 171 10.35 -2.12 -20.00
CA LYS A 171 11.25 -3.23 -20.38
C LYS A 171 12.65 -3.06 -19.79
N SER A 172 13.23 -1.87 -19.91
CA SER A 172 14.55 -1.57 -19.32
C SER A 172 14.54 -1.74 -17.80
N ALA A 173 13.48 -1.31 -17.10
CA ALA A 173 13.36 -1.47 -15.66
C ALA A 173 13.24 -2.96 -15.25
N ILE A 174 12.59 -3.77 -16.08
CA ILE A 174 12.46 -5.22 -15.87
C ILE A 174 13.79 -5.92 -16.07
N ASP A 175 14.52 -5.57 -17.13
CA ASP A 175 15.85 -6.13 -17.40
C ASP A 175 16.80 -5.82 -16.24
N ASP A 176 16.79 -4.57 -15.75
CA ASP A 176 17.55 -4.15 -14.57
C ASP A 176 17.15 -4.92 -13.29
N ALA A 177 15.87 -5.27 -13.16
CA ALA A 177 15.38 -6.05 -12.01
C ALA A 177 15.75 -7.54 -12.10
N LYS A 178 15.89 -8.08 -13.32
CA LYS A 178 16.25 -9.49 -13.59
C LYS A 178 17.75 -9.74 -13.65
N SER A 179 18.56 -8.73 -14.01
CA SER A 179 19.97 -8.90 -14.42
C SER A 179 20.97 -9.24 -13.30
N ASP A 180 20.56 -9.56 -12.08
CA ASP A 180 21.50 -9.53 -10.95
C ASP A 180 21.53 -10.81 -10.11
N ASN A 181 22.55 -11.64 -10.38
CA ASN A 181 22.98 -12.83 -9.63
C ASN A 181 24.11 -12.52 -8.63
N GLY A 182 24.43 -11.24 -8.37
CA GLY A 182 25.49 -10.85 -7.44
C GLY A 182 25.13 -11.05 -5.97
N GLU A 183 26.14 -11.36 -5.13
CA GLU A 183 25.95 -11.45 -3.68
C GLU A 183 25.33 -10.15 -3.12
N PRO A 184 24.32 -10.27 -2.24
CA PRO A 184 23.63 -9.12 -1.68
C PRO A 184 24.58 -8.33 -0.76
N ASN A 185 24.85 -7.08 -1.13
CA ASN A 185 25.50 -6.09 -0.29
C ASN A 185 24.45 -5.05 0.13
N ASP A 186 24.51 -4.53 1.35
CA ASP A 186 23.57 -3.53 1.87
C ASP A 186 23.46 -2.31 0.93
N GLN A 187 24.57 -1.87 0.34
CA GLN A 187 24.57 -0.76 -0.63
C GLN A 187 23.88 -1.11 -1.94
N SER A 188 24.06 -2.33 -2.46
CA SER A 188 23.40 -2.76 -3.71
C SER A 188 21.90 -2.92 -3.49
N MET A 189 21.46 -3.42 -2.33
CA MET A 189 20.04 -3.52 -1.96
C MET A 189 19.35 -2.15 -1.84
N ILE A 190 20.00 -1.16 -1.23
CA ILE A 190 19.46 0.20 -1.13
C ILE A 190 19.27 0.82 -2.52
N ILE A 191 20.27 0.70 -3.40
CA ILE A 191 20.20 1.21 -4.77
C ILE A 191 19.09 0.52 -5.55
N ARG A 192 18.96 -0.81 -5.42
CA ARG A 192 17.90 -1.62 -6.05
C ARG A 192 16.50 -1.17 -5.62
N LEU A 193 16.27 -1.01 -4.31
CA LEU A 193 14.99 -0.51 -3.79
C LEU A 193 14.69 0.92 -4.27
N ALA A 194 15.69 1.79 -4.35
CA ALA A 194 15.53 3.14 -4.88
C ALA A 194 15.12 3.13 -6.38
N ARG A 195 15.68 2.21 -7.18
CA ARG A 195 15.30 2.04 -8.59
C ARG A 195 13.84 1.60 -8.74
N ILE A 196 13.37 0.62 -7.96
CA ILE A 196 11.96 0.21 -7.99
C ILE A 196 11.04 1.37 -7.59
N LYS A 197 11.39 2.12 -6.54
CA LYS A 197 10.62 3.30 -6.14
C LYS A 197 10.58 4.37 -7.23
N SER A 198 11.69 4.61 -7.91
CA SER A 198 11.78 5.53 -9.05
C SER A 198 10.88 5.08 -10.21
N PHE A 199 10.88 3.78 -10.51
CA PHE A 199 9.98 3.21 -11.52
C PHE A 199 8.50 3.37 -11.12
N ALA A 200 8.14 3.04 -9.88
CA ALA A 200 6.77 3.19 -9.37
C ALA A 200 6.29 4.66 -9.45
N MET A 201 7.14 5.62 -9.08
CA MET A 201 6.84 7.05 -9.26
C MET A 201 6.66 7.42 -10.74
N SER A 202 7.50 6.88 -11.62
CA SER A 202 7.42 7.13 -13.06
C SER A 202 6.14 6.57 -13.67
N ALA A 203 5.73 5.37 -13.26
CA ALA A 203 4.51 4.71 -13.67
C ALA A 203 3.25 5.44 -13.18
N GLU A 204 3.24 5.89 -11.92
CA GLU A 204 2.19 6.75 -11.36
C GLU A 204 2.05 8.05 -12.16
N ASN A 205 3.18 8.74 -12.38
CA ASN A 205 3.20 10.01 -13.10
C ASN A 205 2.75 9.84 -14.56
N PHE A 206 3.17 8.75 -15.21
CA PHE A 206 2.73 8.40 -16.56
C PHE A 206 1.21 8.18 -16.60
N ARG A 207 0.66 7.38 -15.67
CA ARG A 207 -0.79 7.13 -15.58
C ARG A 207 -1.58 8.43 -15.38
N ILE A 208 -1.13 9.29 -14.47
CA ILE A 208 -1.74 10.61 -14.23
C ILE A 208 -1.65 11.48 -15.49
N SER A 209 -0.49 11.52 -16.16
CA SER A 209 -0.27 12.30 -17.39
C SER A 209 -1.22 11.86 -18.51
N ILE A 210 -1.29 10.56 -18.80
CA ILE A 210 -2.13 10.00 -19.86
C ILE A 210 -3.60 10.27 -19.60
N LEU A 211 -4.07 10.02 -18.38
CA LEU A 211 -5.46 10.25 -17.99
C LEU A 211 -5.86 11.73 -17.97
N ARG A 212 -4.91 12.66 -17.84
CA ARG A 212 -5.19 14.10 -17.89
C ARG A 212 -5.11 14.67 -19.30
N LYS A 213 -4.10 14.27 -20.09
CA LYS A 213 -3.85 14.80 -21.44
C LYS A 213 -4.78 14.19 -22.48
N PHE A 214 -5.07 12.89 -22.39
CA PHE A 214 -5.71 12.11 -23.45
C PHE A 214 -7.05 11.50 -23.01
N VAL A 215 -7.87 12.28 -22.30
CA VAL A 215 -9.17 11.86 -21.74
C VAL A 215 -10.13 11.32 -22.81
N SER A 216 -10.05 11.81 -24.06
CA SER A 216 -10.90 11.32 -25.16
C SER A 216 -10.50 9.93 -25.68
N PHE A 217 -9.35 9.39 -25.26
CA PHE A 217 -8.78 8.13 -25.75
C PHE A 217 -8.63 7.09 -24.62
N VAL A 218 -9.54 7.12 -23.65
CA VAL A 218 -9.54 6.21 -22.49
C VAL A 218 -9.68 4.75 -22.93
N ASP A 219 -10.54 4.45 -23.89
CA ASP A 219 -10.67 3.10 -24.45
C ASP A 219 -9.39 2.56 -25.11
N VAL A 220 -8.56 3.42 -25.69
CA VAL A 220 -7.24 3.07 -26.26
C VAL A 220 -6.17 2.93 -25.18
N SER A 221 -6.15 3.86 -24.22
CA SER A 221 -5.09 3.93 -23.19
C SER A 221 -5.30 3.00 -22.00
N MET A 222 -6.54 2.70 -21.62
CA MET A 222 -6.82 1.87 -20.43
C MET A 222 -6.32 0.43 -20.52
N PRO A 223 -6.35 -0.27 -21.68
CA PRO A 223 -5.71 -1.58 -21.80
C PRO A 223 -4.21 -1.53 -21.49
N PHE A 224 -3.50 -0.50 -21.97
CA PHE A 224 -2.08 -0.29 -21.67
C PHE A 224 -1.86 -0.02 -20.18
N VAL A 225 -2.65 0.88 -19.59
CA VAL A 225 -2.58 1.21 -18.16
C VAL A 225 -2.87 -0.04 -17.30
N SER A 226 -3.77 -0.91 -17.73
CA SER A 226 -4.07 -2.16 -17.00
C SER A 226 -2.89 -3.13 -17.02
N GLY A 227 -2.19 -3.25 -18.15
CA GLY A 227 -0.93 -4.00 -18.22
C GLY A 227 0.15 -3.41 -17.32
N LEU A 228 0.28 -2.08 -17.30
CA LEU A 228 1.21 -1.37 -16.41
C LEU A 228 0.92 -1.63 -14.93
N LEU A 229 -0.35 -1.63 -14.50
CA LEU A 229 -0.73 -1.94 -13.12
C LEU A 229 -0.31 -3.36 -12.72
N ILE A 230 -0.42 -4.33 -13.62
CA ILE A 230 0.04 -5.71 -13.37
C ILE A 230 1.56 -5.73 -13.17
N VAL A 231 2.30 -4.99 -14.00
CA VAL A 231 3.75 -4.84 -13.85
C VAL A 231 4.09 -4.19 -12.50
N GLU A 232 3.42 -3.11 -12.11
CA GLU A 232 3.61 -2.45 -10.80
C GLU A 232 3.42 -3.41 -9.62
N ILE A 233 2.41 -4.30 -9.68
CA ILE A 233 2.17 -5.30 -8.64
C ILE A 233 3.33 -6.28 -8.54
N ALA A 234 3.84 -6.77 -9.67
CA ALA A 234 5.02 -7.64 -9.67
C ALA A 234 6.27 -6.92 -9.15
N PHE A 235 6.47 -5.65 -9.50
CA PHE A 235 7.55 -4.84 -8.93
C PHE A 235 7.43 -4.64 -7.41
N ASN A 236 6.21 -4.48 -6.90
CA ASN A 236 5.97 -4.40 -5.46
C ASN A 236 6.30 -5.72 -4.74
N GLU A 237 6.04 -6.87 -5.37
CA GLU A 237 6.48 -8.17 -4.85
C GLU A 237 8.00 -8.25 -4.77
N ILE A 238 8.73 -7.84 -5.83
CA ILE A 238 10.19 -7.78 -5.83
C ILE A 238 10.69 -6.85 -4.71
N ALA A 239 10.10 -5.65 -4.59
CA ALA A 239 10.48 -4.69 -3.57
C ALA A 239 10.26 -5.24 -2.16
N LEU A 240 9.17 -5.98 -1.93
CA LEU A 240 8.87 -6.60 -0.65
C LEU A 240 9.89 -7.70 -0.32
N LYS A 241 10.21 -8.58 -1.27
CA LYS A 241 11.25 -9.62 -1.11
C LYS A 241 12.61 -9.01 -0.76
N TRP A 242 13.05 -8.00 -1.51
CA TRP A 242 14.33 -7.31 -1.24
C TRP A 242 14.32 -6.56 0.10
N LYS A 243 13.19 -5.96 0.49
CA LYS A 243 13.04 -5.30 1.79
C LYS A 243 13.15 -6.32 2.93
N GLN A 244 12.50 -7.46 2.81
CA GLN A 244 12.56 -8.54 3.79
C GLN A 244 13.98 -9.12 3.89
N GLU A 245 14.65 -9.32 2.75
CA GLU A 245 16.03 -9.81 2.68
C GLU A 245 17.00 -8.81 3.35
N ALA A 246 16.89 -7.52 3.04
CA ALA A 246 17.69 -6.47 3.68
C ALA A 246 17.46 -6.42 5.20
N LYS A 247 16.20 -6.52 5.64
CA LYS A 247 15.87 -6.58 7.07
C LYS A 247 16.43 -7.84 7.73
N ARG A 248 16.40 -8.98 7.05
CA ARG A 248 16.99 -10.24 7.54
C ARG A 248 18.50 -10.12 7.70
N HIS A 249 19.21 -9.57 6.71
CA HIS A 249 20.64 -9.30 6.81
C HIS A 249 20.95 -8.37 7.96
N HIS A 250 20.24 -7.25 8.06
CA HIS A 250 20.42 -6.29 9.14
C HIS A 250 20.15 -6.92 10.53
N ALA A 251 19.05 -7.67 10.69
CA ALA A 251 18.71 -8.34 11.94
C ALA A 251 19.75 -9.41 12.34
N THR A 252 20.27 -10.15 11.35
CA THR A 252 21.32 -11.16 11.56
C THR A 252 22.63 -10.50 12.02
N THR A 253 23.02 -9.37 11.42
CA THR A 253 24.27 -8.67 11.75
C THR A 253 24.17 -7.87 13.06
N SER A 254 23.06 -7.15 13.28
CA SER A 254 22.90 -6.26 14.45
C SER A 254 22.51 -6.98 15.73
N SER A 255 21.68 -8.02 15.63
CA SER A 255 21.04 -8.66 16.79
C SER A 255 21.21 -10.18 16.83
N ALA A 256 22.02 -10.75 15.93
CA ALA A 256 22.22 -12.20 15.79
C ALA A 256 20.90 -12.97 15.65
N PHE A 257 19.96 -12.44 14.86
CA PHE A 257 18.70 -13.10 14.55
C PHE A 257 18.94 -14.48 13.89
N PRO A 258 18.17 -15.53 14.23
CA PRO A 258 18.41 -16.88 13.69
C PRO A 258 18.21 -16.95 12.17
N ARG A 259 19.14 -17.63 11.48
CA ARG A 259 19.09 -17.80 10.01
C ARG A 259 18.13 -18.90 9.56
N TYR A 260 17.97 -19.93 10.39
CA TYR A 260 17.10 -21.07 10.14
C TYR A 260 16.04 -21.11 11.22
N LEU A 261 14.78 -21.18 10.82
CA LEU A 261 13.62 -21.11 11.70
C LEU A 261 12.71 -22.29 11.41
N GLN A 262 12.35 -23.02 12.46
CA GLN A 262 11.28 -24.01 12.39
C GLN A 262 10.06 -23.42 13.11
N THR A 263 8.93 -23.43 12.42
CA THR A 263 7.69 -22.86 12.95
C THR A 263 6.70 -23.97 13.23
N THR A 264 6.06 -23.91 14.38
CA THR A 264 5.02 -24.85 14.81
C THR A 264 3.72 -24.09 15.06
N PRO A 265 2.59 -24.57 14.54
CA PRO A 265 1.29 -23.97 14.82
C PRO A 265 0.82 -24.32 16.22
N THR A 266 0.30 -23.34 16.96
CA THR A 266 -0.30 -23.52 18.29
C THR A 266 -1.64 -22.79 18.39
N SER A 267 -2.40 -23.02 19.47
CA SER A 267 -3.67 -22.32 19.72
C SER A 267 -3.53 -20.79 19.87
N SER A 268 -2.34 -20.31 20.21
CA SER A 268 -1.96 -18.89 20.33
C SER A 268 -1.27 -18.35 19.06
N GLY A 269 -1.33 -19.11 17.96
CA GLY A 269 -0.72 -18.78 16.68
C GLY A 269 0.63 -19.47 16.44
N LEU A 270 1.41 -18.96 15.50
CA LEU A 270 2.70 -19.53 15.09
C LEU A 270 3.79 -19.29 16.15
N VAL A 271 4.57 -20.33 16.48
CA VAL A 271 5.68 -20.27 17.44
C VAL A 271 6.96 -20.80 16.79
N SER A 272 8.12 -20.24 17.16
CA SER A 272 9.44 -20.80 16.83
C SER A 272 10.31 -20.85 18.08
N ASN A 273 10.93 -22.01 18.32
CA ASN A 273 11.84 -22.19 19.46
C ASN A 273 13.10 -21.34 19.31
N GLU A 274 13.59 -21.17 18.08
CA GLU A 274 14.76 -20.35 17.79
C GLU A 274 14.49 -18.86 18.06
N VAL A 275 13.32 -18.36 17.64
CA VAL A 275 12.93 -16.96 17.88
C VAL A 275 12.66 -16.71 19.36
N THR A 276 11.97 -17.62 20.06
CA THR A 276 11.75 -17.47 21.51
C THR A 276 13.06 -17.52 22.30
N ASN A 277 14.03 -18.33 21.89
CA ASN A 277 15.37 -18.36 22.49
C ASN A 277 16.17 -17.10 22.17
N TRP A 278 16.07 -16.59 20.95
CA TRP A 278 16.71 -15.33 20.55
C TRP A 278 16.13 -14.13 21.32
N ALA A 279 14.81 -14.07 21.47
CA ALA A 279 14.08 -13.00 22.14
C ALA A 279 14.55 -12.75 23.58
N ILE A 280 14.95 -13.81 24.31
CA ILE A 280 15.39 -13.73 25.70
C ILE A 280 16.85 -13.24 25.83
N ARG A 281 17.65 -13.28 24.75
CA ARG A 281 19.06 -12.88 24.80
C ARG A 281 19.22 -11.38 25.07
N ASP A 282 20.33 -11.02 25.70
CA ASP A 282 20.67 -9.61 25.96
C ASP A 282 20.77 -8.79 24.66
N GLY A 283 21.28 -9.40 23.57
CA GLY A 283 21.39 -8.75 22.25
C GLY A 283 20.09 -8.61 21.44
N SER A 284 18.96 -9.13 21.93
CA SER A 284 17.66 -8.95 21.25
C SER A 284 17.08 -7.55 21.52
N PRO A 285 16.49 -6.88 20.51
CA PRO A 285 15.84 -5.57 20.67
C PRO A 285 14.47 -5.67 21.36
N MET A 286 14.02 -6.85 21.79
CA MET A 286 12.75 -7.02 22.47
C MET A 286 12.70 -6.21 23.78
N PRO A 287 11.59 -5.50 24.07
CA PRO A 287 11.41 -4.81 25.35
C PRO A 287 11.54 -5.74 26.57
N LEU A 288 12.19 -5.25 27.63
CA LEU A 288 12.56 -6.06 28.80
C LEU A 288 11.35 -6.70 29.51
N HIS A 289 10.23 -5.99 29.59
CA HIS A 289 8.98 -6.50 30.16
C HIS A 289 8.41 -7.67 29.34
N LEU A 290 8.51 -7.64 28.02
CA LEU A 290 8.11 -8.75 27.15
C LEU A 290 9.08 -9.94 27.28
N LYS A 291 10.39 -9.68 27.36
CA LYS A 291 11.40 -10.72 27.63
C LYS A 291 11.08 -11.46 28.94
N SER A 292 10.73 -10.72 30.00
CA SER A 292 10.36 -11.31 31.28
C SER A 292 9.12 -12.22 31.20
N ALA A 293 8.12 -11.84 30.39
CA ALA A 293 6.91 -12.64 30.19
C ALA A 293 7.22 -13.98 29.50
N VAL A 294 8.09 -13.97 28.49
CA VAL A 294 8.54 -15.18 27.79
C VAL A 294 9.34 -16.10 28.72
N VAL A 295 10.31 -15.56 29.46
CA VAL A 295 11.12 -16.33 30.42
C VAL A 295 10.24 -16.99 31.46
N ARG A 296 9.28 -16.25 32.02
CA ARG A 296 8.36 -16.75 33.03
C ARG A 296 7.45 -17.86 32.51
N ARG A 297 6.95 -17.75 31.28
CA ARG A 297 6.17 -18.81 30.64
C ARG A 297 7.00 -20.08 30.50
N LYS A 298 8.24 -19.97 30.01
CA LYS A 298 9.17 -21.09 29.92
C LYS A 298 9.49 -21.71 31.27
N LEU A 299 9.65 -20.91 32.32
CA LEU A 299 9.86 -21.38 33.69
C LEU A 299 8.64 -22.17 34.22
N ALA A 300 7.43 -21.72 33.90
CA ALA A 300 6.19 -22.40 34.29
C ALA A 300 5.96 -23.73 33.54
N GLU A 301 6.47 -23.85 32.32
CA GLU A 301 6.35 -25.05 31.47
C GLU A 301 7.45 -26.10 31.74
N ILE A 302 8.33 -25.87 32.74
CA ILE A 302 9.35 -26.85 33.16
C ILE A 302 8.65 -28.02 33.85
N GLU A 303 8.31 -29.06 33.09
CA GLU A 303 8.02 -30.37 33.66
C GLU A 303 9.32 -31.02 34.16
N ASN A 304 9.25 -31.56 35.38
CA ASN A 304 10.34 -32.27 36.05
C ASN A 304 10.85 -33.45 35.18
N LYS A 305 11.81 -33.20 34.26
CA LYS A 305 13.09 -33.95 34.12
C LYS A 305 13.87 -33.77 32.81
N ASN A 306 13.38 -33.13 31.75
CA ASN A 306 14.02 -33.32 30.43
C ASN A 306 14.40 -32.08 29.57
N SER A 307 14.46 -30.85 30.08
CA SER A 307 14.94 -29.71 29.27
C SER A 307 15.77 -28.69 30.05
N SER A 308 16.76 -28.11 29.35
CA SER A 308 17.80 -27.23 29.88
C SER A 308 17.27 -25.84 30.26
N SER A 309 16.60 -25.74 31.42
CA SER A 309 16.13 -24.49 32.04
C SER A 309 17.23 -23.57 32.60
N ILE A 310 18.49 -23.97 32.42
CA ILE A 310 19.66 -23.26 32.96
C ILE A 310 19.71 -21.83 32.41
N ILE A 311 19.29 -21.61 31.16
CA ILE A 311 19.36 -20.31 30.50
C ILE A 311 18.36 -19.34 31.14
N GLU A 312 17.11 -19.75 31.31
CA GLU A 312 16.04 -18.96 31.92
C GLU A 312 16.33 -18.64 33.39
N ILE A 313 16.88 -19.61 34.13
CA ILE A 313 17.29 -19.41 35.53
C ILE A 313 18.48 -18.45 35.63
N GLN A 314 19.49 -18.59 34.77
CA GLN A 314 20.64 -17.67 34.73
C GLN A 314 20.22 -16.26 34.35
N TRP A 315 19.31 -16.13 33.39
CA TRP A 315 18.74 -14.83 33.00
C TRP A 315 18.00 -14.19 34.18
N THR A 316 17.14 -14.96 34.87
CA THR A 316 16.41 -14.47 36.05
C THR A 316 17.36 -14.04 37.16
N ARG A 317 18.42 -14.82 37.42
CA ARG A 317 19.47 -14.46 38.37
C ARG A 317 20.19 -13.16 38.00
N ALA A 318 20.50 -12.96 36.71
CA ALA A 318 21.17 -11.76 36.23
C ALA A 318 20.29 -10.51 36.40
N GLN A 319 18.99 -10.62 36.10
CA GLN A 319 18.03 -9.54 36.30
C GLN A 319 17.79 -9.24 37.78
N TRP A 320 17.68 -10.27 38.62
CA TRP A 320 17.60 -10.10 40.08
C TRP A 320 18.85 -9.41 40.63
N LYS A 321 20.05 -9.78 40.15
CA LYS A 321 21.30 -9.11 40.54
C LYS A 321 21.30 -7.64 40.15
N LYS A 322 20.90 -7.29 38.92
CA LYS A 322 20.78 -5.89 38.46
C LYS A 322 19.78 -5.10 39.31
N TRP A 323 18.64 -5.72 39.61
CA TRP A 323 17.62 -5.15 40.49
C TRP A 323 18.15 -4.93 41.92
N TYR A 324 18.82 -5.91 42.50
CA TYR A 324 19.42 -5.83 43.84
C TYR A 324 20.50 -4.75 43.90
N GLU A 325 21.38 -4.69 42.90
CA GLU A 325 22.42 -3.66 42.82
C GLU A 325 21.81 -2.26 42.74
N LYS A 326 20.73 -2.08 41.96
CA LYS A 326 20.03 -0.81 41.84
C LYS A 326 19.30 -0.39 43.12
N ASN A 327 18.52 -1.29 43.71
CA ASN A 327 17.58 -0.94 44.76
C ASN A 327 18.13 -1.10 46.19
N ILE A 328 19.14 -1.95 46.38
CA ILE A 328 19.69 -2.25 47.71
C ILE A 328 21.14 -1.78 47.80
N ALA A 329 22.02 -2.23 46.89
CA ALA A 329 23.45 -1.93 47.01
C ALA A 329 23.78 -0.45 46.74
N LYS A 330 23.17 0.16 45.71
CA LYS A 330 23.31 1.60 45.44
C LYS A 330 22.58 2.47 46.48
N ALA A 331 21.49 1.98 47.07
CA ALA A 331 20.80 2.70 48.15
C ALA A 331 21.67 2.79 49.41
N GLU A 332 22.33 1.70 49.82
CA GLU A 332 23.26 1.70 50.95
C GLU A 332 24.49 2.60 50.72
N GLN A 333 25.00 2.64 49.48
CA GLN A 333 26.10 3.54 49.11
C GLN A 333 25.67 5.01 49.08
N LYS A 334 24.46 5.31 48.56
CA LYS A 334 23.89 6.65 48.59
C LYS A 334 23.68 7.12 50.03
N ASP A 335 23.05 6.32 50.88
CA ASP A 335 22.83 6.64 52.30
C ASP A 335 24.13 6.98 53.05
N PHE A 336 25.23 6.31 52.71
CA PHE A 336 26.55 6.61 53.26
C PHE A 336 27.12 7.96 52.77
N VAL A 337 26.95 8.27 51.48
CA VAL A 337 27.40 9.53 50.85
C VAL A 337 26.56 10.73 51.31
N TYR A 338 25.23 10.60 51.41
CA TYR A 338 24.34 11.66 51.92
C TYR A 338 24.60 12.01 53.40
N ARG A 339 25.09 11.06 54.21
CA ARG A 339 25.44 11.34 55.62
C ARG A 339 26.72 12.16 55.78
N THR A 340 27.56 12.23 54.75
CA THR A 340 28.90 12.85 54.82
C THR A 340 29.01 14.21 54.16
N LYS A 341 27.98 14.66 53.41
CA LYS A 341 27.96 15.94 52.68
C LYS A 341 27.14 17.04 53.38
N THR A 342 27.40 18.30 53.01
CA THR A 342 26.63 19.49 53.45
C THR A 342 25.27 19.56 52.75
N GLU A 343 24.33 20.36 53.26
CA GLU A 343 22.95 20.43 52.77
C GLU A 343 22.87 20.95 51.32
N GLU A 344 23.67 21.95 50.95
CA GLU A 344 23.73 22.49 49.58
C GLU A 344 24.27 21.47 48.56
N GLU A 345 25.24 20.64 48.95
CA GLU A 345 25.77 19.57 48.10
C GLU A 345 24.80 18.38 47.91
N LYS A 346 23.83 18.23 48.83
CA LYS A 346 22.76 17.22 48.70
C LYS A 346 21.71 17.68 47.69
N ASP A 347 21.34 18.95 47.72
CA ASP A 347 20.36 19.52 46.80
C ASP A 347 20.85 19.50 45.34
N GLU A 348 22.13 19.80 45.08
CA GLU A 348 22.71 19.69 43.73
C GLU A 348 22.76 18.24 43.23
N MET A 349 23.12 17.29 44.09
CA MET A 349 23.09 15.86 43.77
C MET A 349 21.66 15.35 43.50
N ASP A 350 20.67 15.79 44.28
CA ASP A 350 19.27 15.40 44.07
C ASP A 350 18.76 15.85 42.70
N ILE A 351 19.17 17.03 42.25
CA ILE A 351 18.82 17.56 40.92
C ILE A 351 19.50 16.74 39.82
N GLU A 352 20.80 16.45 39.91
CA GLU A 352 21.52 15.64 38.91
C GLU A 352 21.01 14.18 38.86
N GLU A 353 20.64 13.60 40.01
CA GLU A 353 20.03 12.27 40.08
C GLU A 353 18.62 12.23 39.47
N PHE A 354 17.83 13.29 39.66
CA PHE A 354 16.49 13.39 39.07
C PHE A 354 16.51 13.34 37.54
N PHE A 355 17.54 13.91 36.91
CA PHE A 355 17.69 13.90 35.44
C PHE A 355 18.42 12.66 34.89
N THR A 356 19.23 11.95 35.69
CA THR A 356 19.96 10.75 35.25
C THR A 356 19.19 9.43 35.42
N ASN A 357 18.16 9.39 36.27
CA ASN A 357 17.37 8.17 36.54
C ASN A 357 16.51 7.70 35.35
N GLN A 358 16.13 8.59 34.42
CA GLN A 358 15.25 8.22 33.29
C GLN A 358 15.85 7.19 32.33
N GLU A 359 17.17 7.21 32.10
CA GLU A 359 17.82 6.24 31.20
C GLU A 359 18.09 4.88 31.87
N GLN A 360 18.38 4.86 33.18
CA GLN A 360 18.65 3.62 33.94
C GLN A 360 17.37 2.85 34.30
N ASP A 361 16.23 3.52 34.44
CA ASP A 361 14.92 2.88 34.66
C ASP A 361 14.51 1.95 33.52
N SER A 362 15.01 2.18 32.30
CA SER A 362 14.72 1.33 31.14
C SER A 362 15.42 -0.05 31.17
N GLN A 363 16.49 -0.21 31.97
CA GLN A 363 17.38 -1.38 31.92
C GLN A 363 17.13 -2.41 33.04
N VAL A 364 16.28 -2.09 34.02
CA VAL A 364 15.98 -2.96 35.17
C VAL A 364 14.49 -3.23 35.24
N LEU A 365 14.11 -4.48 35.49
CA LEU A 365 12.71 -4.87 35.65
C LEU A 365 12.09 -4.21 36.89
N PRO A 366 10.79 -3.87 36.86
CA PRO A 366 10.09 -3.40 38.05
C PRO A 366 9.91 -4.52 39.08
N ASP A 367 9.74 -4.15 40.35
CA ASP A 367 9.62 -5.06 41.49
C ASP A 367 8.55 -6.14 41.29
N SER A 368 7.42 -5.78 40.67
CA SER A 368 6.33 -6.70 40.33
C SER A 368 6.78 -7.84 39.40
N ASP A 369 7.59 -7.51 38.41
CA ASP A 369 8.02 -8.44 37.36
C ASP A 369 9.12 -9.36 37.86
N VAL A 370 10.04 -8.83 38.68
CA VAL A 370 11.07 -9.63 39.37
C VAL A 370 10.40 -10.61 40.34
N SER A 371 9.39 -10.17 41.10
CA SER A 371 8.65 -11.03 42.02
C SER A 371 7.94 -12.18 41.30
N MET A 372 7.24 -11.88 40.20
CA MET A 372 6.58 -12.90 39.37
C MET A 372 7.54 -13.92 38.76
N LEU A 373 8.77 -13.52 38.41
CA LEU A 373 9.80 -14.44 37.92
C LEU A 373 10.27 -15.41 39.00
N LEU A 374 10.51 -14.90 40.22
CA LEU A 374 10.92 -15.72 41.37
C LEU A 374 9.82 -16.70 41.78
N GLU A 375 8.56 -16.27 41.80
CA GLU A 375 7.41 -17.15 42.05
C GLU A 375 7.31 -18.30 41.04
N ALA A 376 7.60 -18.04 39.76
CA ALA A 376 7.61 -19.06 38.72
C ALA A 376 8.73 -20.10 38.91
N ILE A 377 9.90 -19.70 39.41
CA ILE A 377 11.01 -20.63 39.74
C ILE A 377 10.65 -21.50 40.93
N GLU A 378 10.06 -20.93 41.98
CA GLU A 378 9.74 -21.67 43.19
C GLU A 378 8.56 -22.66 42.99
N GLN A 379 7.90 -22.63 41.81
CA GLN A 379 6.67 -23.37 41.49
C GLN A 379 5.57 -23.19 42.55
N LYS A 380 5.72 -22.15 43.37
CA LYS A 380 4.89 -21.87 44.52
C LYS A 380 3.71 -21.06 44.02
N LYS A 381 2.51 -21.63 44.13
CA LYS A 381 1.24 -20.89 44.01
C LYS A 381 1.03 -19.95 45.22
N PHE A 382 2.07 -19.27 45.70
CA PHE A 382 1.90 -18.29 46.76
C PHE A 382 1.28 -17.01 46.20
N THR A 383 0.38 -16.46 46.99
CA THR A 383 -0.64 -15.46 46.67
C THR A 383 -0.17 -14.07 47.08
N LEU A 384 1.02 -13.64 46.66
CA LEU A 384 1.52 -12.29 46.94
C LEU A 384 1.23 -11.31 45.79
N VAL A 385 1.05 -11.82 44.58
CA VAL A 385 0.69 -11.05 43.39
C VAL A 385 -0.80 -11.23 43.09
N ASP A 386 -1.56 -10.13 43.14
CA ASP A 386 -3.01 -10.06 42.94
C ASP A 386 -3.45 -10.82 41.66
N GLU A 387 -4.63 -11.46 41.66
CA GLU A 387 -5.12 -12.23 40.49
C GLU A 387 -5.18 -11.36 39.21
N LYS A 388 -5.35 -10.04 39.38
CA LYS A 388 -5.30 -9.04 38.31
C LYS A 388 -3.94 -8.98 37.62
N SER A 389 -2.84 -9.01 38.37
CA SER A 389 -1.48 -9.05 37.83
C SER A 389 -1.19 -10.37 37.12
N ARG A 390 -1.77 -11.50 37.57
CA ARG A 390 -1.69 -12.77 36.83
C ARG A 390 -2.40 -12.71 35.48
N LYS A 391 -3.58 -12.07 35.36
CA LYS A 391 -4.26 -11.87 34.06
C LYS A 391 -3.45 -10.97 33.11
N GLN A 392 -2.96 -9.81 33.59
CA GLN A 392 -2.08 -8.92 32.81
C GLN A 392 -0.82 -9.61 32.29
N SER A 393 -0.37 -10.63 33.01
CA SER A 393 0.88 -11.28 32.70
C SER A 393 0.78 -12.30 31.55
N ASP A 394 -0.41 -12.84 31.29
CA ASP A 394 -0.68 -13.64 30.08
C ASP A 394 -0.82 -12.71 28.87
N GLU A 395 -1.47 -11.54 29.04
CA GLU A 395 -1.54 -10.49 28.00
C GLU A 395 -0.14 -10.05 27.52
N ARG A 396 0.81 -9.86 28.44
CA ARG A 396 2.21 -9.52 28.09
C ARG A 396 2.92 -10.63 27.33
N TYR A 397 2.61 -11.90 27.63
CA TYR A 397 3.16 -13.03 26.90
C TYR A 397 2.57 -13.12 25.49
N GLU A 398 1.28 -12.91 25.35
CA GLU A 398 0.64 -12.87 24.03
C GLU A 398 1.15 -11.68 23.19
N MET A 399 1.36 -10.51 23.80
CA MET A 399 1.98 -9.35 23.14
C MET A 399 3.43 -9.64 22.72
N ALA A 400 4.17 -10.39 23.54
CA ALA A 400 5.49 -10.90 23.17
C ALA A 400 5.43 -11.83 21.94
N MET A 401 4.40 -12.68 21.86
CA MET A 401 4.18 -13.58 20.72
C MET A 401 3.87 -12.81 19.43
N VAL A 402 2.99 -11.80 19.48
CA VAL A 402 2.72 -10.92 18.33
C VAL A 402 3.97 -10.17 17.90
N TRP A 403 4.74 -9.64 18.85
CA TRP A 403 5.99 -8.96 18.52
C TRP A 403 6.98 -9.89 17.80
N MET A 404 7.15 -11.12 18.27
CA MET A 404 8.01 -12.12 17.62
C MET A 404 7.51 -12.47 16.21
N ARG A 405 6.20 -12.66 16.02
CA ARG A 405 5.60 -12.93 14.70
C ARG A 405 5.74 -11.74 13.75
N TYR A 406 5.57 -10.51 14.25
CA TYR A 406 5.82 -9.29 13.48
C TYR A 406 7.26 -9.23 12.98
N VAL A 407 8.24 -9.48 13.85
CA VAL A 407 9.66 -9.53 13.46
C VAL A 407 9.90 -10.63 12.43
N MET A 408 9.34 -11.82 12.63
CA MET A 408 9.43 -12.92 11.66
C MET A 408 8.82 -12.58 10.30
N SER A 409 7.68 -11.88 10.27
CA SER A 409 7.04 -11.41 9.03
C SER A 409 7.91 -10.36 8.31
N GLU A 410 8.49 -9.42 9.06
CA GLU A 410 9.32 -8.33 8.53
C GLU A 410 10.62 -8.81 7.90
N VAL A 411 11.17 -9.94 8.38
CA VAL A 411 12.35 -10.59 7.78
C VAL A 411 12.00 -11.67 6.77
N GLY A 412 10.70 -11.84 6.45
CA GLY A 412 10.21 -12.85 5.50
C GLY A 412 10.45 -14.30 5.93
N ALA A 413 10.45 -14.57 7.24
CA ALA A 413 10.67 -15.91 7.80
C ALA A 413 9.40 -16.79 7.82
N ILE A 414 8.22 -16.18 7.66
CA ILE A 414 6.94 -16.89 7.60
C ILE A 414 6.62 -17.09 6.12
N SER A 415 6.53 -18.36 5.68
CA SER A 415 6.07 -18.66 4.32
C SER A 415 4.60 -18.29 4.17
N ILE A 416 4.24 -17.63 3.06
CA ILE A 416 2.87 -17.21 2.75
C ILE A 416 2.06 -18.35 2.09
N GLU A 417 2.75 -19.41 1.64
CA GLU A 417 2.14 -20.52 0.87
C GLU A 417 1.25 -21.47 1.69
N ASP A 418 1.21 -21.35 3.02
CA ASP A 418 0.57 -22.34 3.88
C ASP A 418 -0.53 -21.76 4.77
N ALA A 419 -1.41 -22.66 5.23
CA ALA A 419 -2.41 -22.42 6.28
C ALA A 419 -1.85 -21.74 7.56
N THR A 420 -0.52 -21.72 7.70
CA THR A 420 0.27 -21.04 8.73
C THR A 420 0.16 -19.51 8.69
N TRP A 421 0.05 -18.88 7.51
CA TRP A 421 -0.11 -17.42 7.41
C TRP A 421 -1.49 -16.96 7.89
N ASN A 422 -2.54 -17.69 7.53
CA ASN A 422 -3.89 -17.43 8.04
C ASN A 422 -3.97 -17.61 9.56
N GLN A 423 -3.25 -18.60 10.12
CA GLN A 423 -3.16 -18.78 11.57
C GLN A 423 -2.40 -17.65 12.28
N CYS A 424 -1.41 -17.02 11.62
CA CYS A 424 -0.78 -15.79 12.13
C CYS A 424 -1.79 -14.64 12.16
N ILE A 425 -2.51 -14.41 11.06
CA ILE A 425 -3.50 -13.33 10.95
C ILE A 425 -4.64 -13.54 11.97
N ASP A 426 -5.23 -14.72 12.02
CA ASP A 426 -6.34 -15.04 12.91
C ASP A 426 -5.92 -14.96 14.38
N GLY A 427 -4.71 -15.45 14.70
CA GLY A 427 -4.14 -15.38 16.04
C GLY A 427 -3.83 -13.95 16.49
N ASP A 428 -3.21 -13.16 15.61
CA ASP A 428 -2.88 -11.75 15.87
C ASP A 428 -4.14 -10.90 15.97
N GLN A 429 -5.11 -11.08 15.07
CA GLN A 429 -6.39 -10.37 15.09
C GLN A 429 -7.16 -10.66 16.37
N LYS A 430 -7.29 -11.95 16.75
CA LYS A 430 -7.94 -12.33 18.01
C LYS A 430 -7.25 -11.71 19.22
N LEU A 431 -5.92 -11.61 19.21
CA LEU A 431 -5.22 -10.94 20.28
C LEU A 431 -5.48 -9.44 20.30
N PHE A 432 -5.44 -8.77 19.15
CA PHE A 432 -5.74 -7.35 19.05
C PHE A 432 -7.18 -7.05 19.48
N GLU A 433 -8.14 -7.93 19.20
CA GLU A 433 -9.51 -7.84 19.70
C GLU A 433 -9.56 -7.97 21.23
N ILE A 434 -8.83 -8.92 21.82
CA ILE A 434 -8.73 -9.08 23.28
C ILE A 434 -8.08 -7.84 23.93
N LEU A 435 -6.96 -7.35 23.38
CA LEU A 435 -6.26 -6.16 23.89
C LEU A 435 -7.13 -4.90 23.74
N ALA A 436 -7.78 -4.72 22.59
CA ALA A 436 -8.71 -3.62 22.37
C ALA A 436 -9.90 -3.67 23.35
N SER A 437 -10.45 -4.85 23.63
CA SER A 437 -11.51 -5.00 24.64
C SER A 437 -11.02 -4.66 26.05
N HIS A 438 -9.78 -5.02 26.40
CA HIS A 438 -9.16 -4.71 27.70
C HIS A 438 -8.85 -3.21 27.88
N GLU A 439 -8.56 -2.49 26.80
CA GLU A 439 -8.39 -1.04 26.79
C GLU A 439 -9.71 -0.26 26.60
N GLY A 440 -10.84 -0.95 26.44
CA GLY A 440 -12.15 -0.33 26.20
C GLY A 440 -12.24 0.38 24.85
N LEU A 441 -11.51 -0.13 23.85
CA LEU A 441 -11.49 0.33 22.46
C LEU A 441 -12.44 -0.47 21.55
N SER A 442 -13.07 -1.54 22.06
CA SER A 442 -14.14 -2.26 21.36
C SER A 442 -15.35 -1.35 21.16
N ASP A 443 -15.91 -1.32 19.94
CA ASP A 443 -17.09 -0.53 19.54
C ASP A 443 -18.40 -0.99 20.24
N ASP A 444 -18.34 -1.99 21.12
CA ASP A 444 -19.49 -2.47 21.89
C ASP A 444 -19.84 -1.45 22.97
N GLY A 445 -20.99 -0.81 22.76
CA GLY A 445 -21.51 0.28 23.56
C GLY A 445 -21.65 -0.02 25.06
N GLU A 446 -21.54 1.06 25.83
CA GLU A 446 -21.96 1.17 27.23
C GLU A 446 -21.49 0.04 28.16
N VAL A 447 -20.17 -0.03 28.42
CA VAL A 447 -19.65 -0.75 29.59
C VAL A 447 -19.18 0.26 30.63
N GLU A 448 -19.77 0.20 31.82
CA GLU A 448 -19.45 1.05 32.97
C GLU A 448 -17.97 0.98 33.38
N ASP A 449 -17.42 2.16 33.62
CA ASP A 449 -16.02 2.42 33.97
C ASP A 449 -15.63 1.78 35.32
N THR A 450 -14.66 0.87 35.31
CA THR A 450 -14.15 0.26 36.56
C THR A 450 -12.63 0.33 36.74
N LYS A 451 -11.88 1.01 35.87
CA LYS A 451 -10.44 1.23 36.09
C LYS A 451 -10.12 2.68 36.40
N VAL A 452 -9.73 2.92 37.66
CA VAL A 452 -9.04 4.13 38.09
C VAL A 452 -7.74 4.24 37.31
N VAL A 453 -7.64 5.27 36.46
CA VAL A 453 -6.41 5.58 35.71
C VAL A 453 -5.54 6.49 36.58
N ASP A 454 -4.28 6.10 36.75
CA ASP A 454 -3.28 6.92 37.45
C ASP A 454 -2.88 8.11 36.57
N VAL A 455 -3.44 9.28 36.90
CA VAL A 455 -3.46 10.51 36.08
C VAL A 455 -2.06 11.06 35.77
N TYR A 456 -1.06 10.70 36.58
CA TYR A 456 0.27 11.32 36.52
C TYR A 456 1.38 10.40 35.99
N ARG A 457 1.09 9.13 35.67
CA ARG A 457 2.12 8.16 35.25
C ARG A 457 1.83 7.40 33.95
N ASN A 458 0.57 7.22 33.57
CA ASN A 458 0.20 6.45 32.37
C ASN A 458 -0.64 7.27 31.40
N SER A 459 -0.25 7.28 30.13
CA SER A 459 -1.07 7.78 29.04
C SER A 459 -2.21 6.80 28.73
N SER A 460 -3.45 7.23 28.94
CA SER A 460 -4.63 6.45 28.53
C SER A 460 -4.92 6.71 27.05
N LEU A 461 -4.70 5.71 26.20
CA LEU A 461 -5.06 5.75 24.77
C LEU A 461 -6.56 6.04 24.57
N ARG A 462 -7.42 5.56 25.46
CA ARG A 462 -8.87 5.83 25.46
C ARG A 462 -9.18 7.31 25.71
N GLU A 463 -8.55 7.93 26.69
CA GLU A 463 -8.71 9.37 26.95
C GLU A 463 -8.10 10.20 25.81
N CYS A 464 -6.94 9.81 25.28
CA CYS A 464 -6.37 10.44 24.08
C CYS A 464 -7.32 10.36 22.88
N ARG A 465 -7.99 9.21 22.64
CA ARG A 465 -8.99 9.06 21.57
C ARG A 465 -10.22 9.92 21.82
N ARG A 466 -10.73 9.96 23.06
CA ARG A 466 -11.85 10.82 23.45
C ARG A 466 -11.52 12.30 23.22
N VAL A 467 -10.33 12.73 23.64
CA VAL A 467 -9.83 14.08 23.42
C VAL A 467 -9.66 14.35 21.93
N ALA A 468 -9.10 13.42 21.15
CA ALA A 468 -8.96 13.57 19.71
C ALA A 468 -10.32 13.76 19.00
N LEU A 469 -11.35 13.00 19.36
CA LEU A 469 -12.70 13.16 18.80
C LEU A 469 -13.33 14.52 19.16
N ILE A 470 -13.11 15.01 20.38
CA ILE A 470 -13.55 16.34 20.80
C ILE A 470 -12.79 17.41 20.03
N LEU A 471 -11.46 17.28 19.91
CA LEU A 471 -10.58 18.20 19.19
C LEU A 471 -10.88 18.22 17.69
N GLU A 472 -11.24 17.10 17.07
CA GLU A 472 -11.58 17.04 15.65
C GLU A 472 -12.88 17.78 15.35
N ARG A 473 -13.90 17.63 16.21
CA ARG A 473 -15.14 18.41 16.14
C ARG A 473 -14.88 19.89 16.35
N LEU A 474 -14.05 20.23 17.34
CA LEU A 474 -13.63 21.60 17.59
C LEU A 474 -12.92 22.16 16.36
N ALA A 475 -11.89 21.47 15.83
CA ALA A 475 -11.12 21.90 14.67
C ALA A 475 -11.97 22.10 13.41
N SER A 476 -12.98 21.25 13.20
CA SER A 476 -13.91 21.39 12.08
C SER A 476 -14.77 22.66 12.24
N ARG A 477 -15.27 22.91 13.44
CA ARG A 477 -16.03 24.13 13.76
C ARG A 477 -15.15 25.38 13.71
N THR A 478 -13.90 25.30 14.15
CA THR A 478 -12.92 26.40 14.07
C THR A 478 -12.62 26.74 12.62
N ARG A 479 -12.50 25.74 11.72
CA ARG A 479 -12.36 25.97 10.27
C ARG A 479 -13.56 26.71 9.67
N GLU A 480 -14.79 26.31 10.00
CA GLU A 480 -16.00 27.01 9.55
C GLU A 480 -16.07 28.46 10.05
N VAL A 481 -15.61 28.72 11.28
CA VAL A 481 -15.56 30.07 11.84
C VAL A 481 -14.44 30.89 11.20
N LEU A 482 -13.27 30.30 10.94
CA LEU A 482 -12.15 30.94 10.26
C LEU A 482 -12.50 31.34 8.82
N GLU A 483 -13.30 30.53 8.10
CA GLU A 483 -13.82 30.89 6.78
C GLU A 483 -14.72 32.14 6.82
N ARG A 484 -15.40 32.38 7.94
CA ARG A 484 -16.28 33.54 8.12
C ARG A 484 -15.57 34.78 8.67
N TRP A 485 -14.52 34.58 9.46
CA TRP A 485 -13.77 35.64 10.16
C TRP A 485 -12.26 35.39 10.06
N PRO A 486 -11.66 35.52 8.85
CA PRO A 486 -10.26 35.17 8.58
C PRO A 486 -9.23 36.08 9.28
N GLU A 487 -9.65 37.24 9.75
CA GLU A 487 -8.84 38.22 10.48
C GLU A 487 -8.54 37.84 11.94
N VAL A 488 -9.27 36.88 12.53
CA VAL A 488 -9.05 36.47 13.93
C VAL A 488 -7.80 35.59 14.03
N VAL A 489 -6.69 36.19 14.48
CA VAL A 489 -5.39 35.53 14.63
C VAL A 489 -5.45 34.30 15.54
N ALA A 490 -6.30 34.31 16.57
CA ALA A 490 -6.47 33.18 17.49
C ALA A 490 -7.11 31.93 16.84
N LEU A 491 -7.74 32.07 15.66
CA LEU A 491 -8.33 30.96 14.90
C LEU A 491 -7.35 30.38 13.86
N LYS A 492 -6.17 30.98 13.69
CA LYS A 492 -5.12 30.46 12.81
C LYS A 492 -4.30 29.44 13.59
N THR A 493 -4.64 28.16 13.44
CA THR A 493 -3.81 27.01 13.80
C THR A 493 -2.87 26.66 12.66
#